data_AF-A0A6C0B224-F1
#
_entry.id   AF-A0A6C0B224-F1
#
_cell.length_a   1.000
_cell.length_b   1.000
_cell.length_c   1.000
_cell.angle_alpha   90.00
_cell.angle_beta   90.00
_cell.angle_gamma   90.00
#
_symmetry.space_group_name_H-M   'P 1'
#
loop_
_entity.id
_entity.type
_entity.pdbx_description
1 polymer ?
#
loop_
_entity_poly.entity_id
_entity_poly.type
_entity_poly.pdbx_seq_one_letter_code
_entity_poly.pdbx_strand_id
1 'polypeptide(L)'
;MEYFSDNLSKAKRYLYDDDNHSLSNNEVSNHYDDDEEEEEEEVIETPKKRKKHVDIPFWFSNPNVLFQRQYSMEFFPIDSMTYEQKLNAITRTVLVLTIIGLIVAQNSRIIIVSGITLFAIFILHYYHEKEKVKKDQKKAALDAKEGFQSATMDFLAGENINTSEAALAGVFDSPDSSNPFSNVLMTDYEYNPEKKPAMPAFNSNVNQEILAQAKQLVVEANPEQPDIADKLFKDLGEQLVFEQSLRQFNSNPSTTIPNDQGAFADFCYGSMVSCKEGNDFACARNFSRYTNT
;
A
#
# COMPACT_ATOMS: atom_id res chain seq x y z
N MET A 1 -15.81 38.79 1.49
CA MET A 1 -14.76 38.08 0.72
C MET A 1 -13.49 37.83 1.52
N GLU A 2 -13.24 38.50 2.67
CA GLU A 2 -12.04 38.26 3.51
C GLU A 2 -12.13 37.03 4.43
N TYR A 3 -13.34 36.57 4.78
CA TYR A 3 -13.51 35.38 5.65
C TYR A 3 -13.19 34.04 4.97
N PHE A 4 -13.33 33.97 3.64
CA PHE A 4 -13.01 32.76 2.87
C PHE A 4 -11.51 32.64 2.57
N SER A 5 -10.82 33.77 2.38
CA SER A 5 -9.37 33.79 2.15
C SER A 5 -8.56 33.42 3.39
N ASP A 6 -9.03 33.81 4.58
CA ASP A 6 -8.31 33.52 5.83
C ASP A 6 -8.33 32.03 6.18
N ASN A 7 -9.46 31.33 5.97
CA ASN A 7 -9.56 29.90 6.20
C ASN A 7 -8.80 29.07 5.15
N LEU A 8 -8.76 29.53 3.88
CA LEU A 8 -7.93 28.90 2.84
C LEU A 8 -6.42 29.09 3.12
N SER A 9 -6.03 30.26 3.66
CA SER A 9 -4.64 30.54 4.03
C SER A 9 -4.18 29.74 5.25
N LYS A 10 -5.10 29.46 6.18
CA LYS A 10 -4.83 28.67 7.38
C LYS A 10 -4.75 27.17 7.05
N ALA A 11 -5.55 26.69 6.10
CA ALA A 11 -5.47 25.33 5.57
C ALA A 11 -4.19 25.09 4.75
N LYS A 12 -3.79 26.05 3.90
CA LYS A 12 -2.52 25.97 3.14
C LYS A 12 -1.27 25.93 4.02
N ARG A 13 -1.32 26.53 5.21
CA ARG A 13 -0.19 26.55 6.15
C ARG A 13 0.05 25.19 6.84
N TYR A 14 -0.91 24.26 6.80
CA TYR A 14 -0.73 22.91 7.32
C TYR A 14 -0.20 21.90 6.29
N LEU A 15 -0.15 22.27 5.01
CA LEU A 15 0.13 21.34 3.90
C LEU A 15 1.46 21.61 3.18
N TYR A 16 2.20 22.67 3.52
CA TYR A 16 3.34 23.14 2.73
C TYR A 16 4.52 23.65 3.59
N ASP A 17 5.04 22.80 4.48
CA ASP A 17 6.37 22.99 5.08
C ASP A 17 7.08 21.63 5.14
N ASP A 18 7.72 21.22 4.05
CA ASP A 18 9.00 20.48 4.05
C ASP A 18 9.47 20.18 2.60
N ASP A 19 10.01 21.19 1.93
CA ASP A 19 10.88 20.99 0.76
C ASP A 19 12.28 21.52 1.10
N ASN A 20 13.18 20.63 1.53
CA ASN A 20 14.61 20.76 1.24
C ASN A 20 15.30 19.39 1.24
N HIS A 21 15.77 19.06 0.03
CA HIS A 21 16.31 17.80 -0.44
C HIS A 21 17.69 17.46 0.18
N SER A 22 17.93 16.18 0.49
CA SER A 22 19.22 15.54 0.21
C SER A 22 19.04 14.05 -0.10
N LEU A 23 19.69 13.64 -1.19
CA LEU A 23 19.58 12.36 -1.90
C LEU A 23 20.17 11.18 -1.12
N SER A 24 19.52 10.02 -1.15
CA SER A 24 20.22 8.75 -1.40
C SER A 24 19.25 7.66 -1.87
N ASN A 25 19.62 7.01 -2.98
CA ASN A 25 18.99 5.84 -3.57
C ASN A 25 18.78 4.70 -2.55
N ASN A 26 17.69 3.93 -2.67
CA ASN A 26 17.68 2.49 -2.39
C ASN A 26 16.42 1.81 -2.94
N GLU A 27 16.64 0.59 -3.44
CA GLU A 27 15.69 -0.34 -4.03
C GLU A 27 14.61 -0.75 -3.02
N VAL A 28 13.34 -0.68 -3.42
CA VAL A 28 12.19 -1.08 -2.62
C VAL A 28 11.76 -2.48 -3.04
N SER A 29 11.99 -3.46 -2.16
CA SER A 29 11.43 -4.80 -2.24
C SER A 29 10.07 -4.81 -1.52
N ASN A 30 8.98 -4.90 -2.26
CA ASN A 30 7.63 -5.00 -1.69
C ASN A 30 7.37 -6.42 -1.18
N HIS A 31 7.30 -6.57 0.14
CA HIS A 31 6.87 -7.80 0.81
C HIS A 31 5.46 -7.58 1.38
N TYR A 32 4.45 -8.16 0.74
CA TYR A 32 3.08 -8.25 1.27
C TYR A 32 2.91 -9.60 1.97
N ASP A 33 2.73 -9.56 3.28
CA ASP A 33 2.20 -10.65 4.09
C ASP A 33 0.71 -10.35 4.36
N ASP A 34 -0.16 -11.23 3.88
CA ASP A 34 -1.56 -11.34 4.29
C ASP A 34 -1.60 -11.99 5.68
N ASP A 35 -2.40 -11.44 6.62
CA ASP A 35 -3.44 -12.16 7.37
C ASP A 35 -3.95 -11.37 8.61
N GLU A 36 -5.28 -11.41 8.78
CA GLU A 36 -6.11 -11.29 10.00
C GLU A 36 -6.18 -9.95 10.77
N GLU A 37 -7.30 -9.24 10.59
CA GLU A 37 -7.75 -8.11 11.41
C GLU A 37 -8.64 -8.59 12.59
N GLU A 38 -8.17 -8.40 13.83
CA GLU A 38 -9.01 -8.24 15.02
C GLU A 38 -8.81 -6.81 15.57
N GLU A 39 -9.93 -6.15 15.90
CA GLU A 39 -10.07 -4.78 16.37
C GLU A 39 -9.45 -4.52 17.75
N GLU A 40 -8.87 -3.33 17.99
CA GLU A 40 -8.99 -2.65 19.30
C GLU A 40 -8.76 -1.11 19.19
N GLU A 41 -9.49 -0.39 20.05
CA GLU A 41 -9.79 1.05 20.11
C GLU A 41 -8.57 1.99 20.31
N GLU A 42 -8.48 3.10 19.57
CA GLU A 42 -7.47 4.16 19.81
C GLU A 42 -8.04 5.39 20.55
N VAL A 43 -7.52 5.60 21.76
CA VAL A 43 -7.53 6.88 22.50
C VAL A 43 -6.51 7.83 21.86
N ILE A 44 -6.94 9.06 21.59
CA ILE A 44 -6.17 10.12 20.92
C ILE A 44 -4.91 10.47 21.72
N GLU A 45 -3.73 10.06 21.24
CA GLU A 45 -2.44 10.67 21.58
C GLU A 45 -1.78 11.29 20.33
N THR A 46 -1.27 12.51 20.51
CA THR A 46 -0.60 13.40 19.52
C THR A 46 0.45 12.72 18.61
N PRO A 47 0.70 13.25 17.39
CA PRO A 47 1.43 12.54 16.35
C PRO A 47 2.91 12.35 16.71
N LYS A 48 3.29 11.11 17.05
CA LYS A 48 4.70 10.70 17.15
C LYS A 48 5.28 10.62 15.73
N LYS A 49 6.31 11.44 15.47
CA LYS A 49 7.17 11.36 14.26
C LYS A 49 7.50 9.90 13.95
N ARG A 50 7.01 9.37 12.83
CA ARG A 50 7.31 8.01 12.35
C ARG A 50 8.82 7.91 12.10
N LYS A 51 9.53 7.19 12.97
CA LYS A 51 10.96 6.92 12.79
C LYS A 51 11.12 5.97 11.61
N LYS A 52 12.11 6.22 10.74
CA LYS A 52 12.49 5.31 9.65
C LYS A 52 12.63 3.89 10.22
N HIS A 53 11.91 2.96 9.60
CA HIS A 53 11.90 1.57 9.99
C HIS A 53 13.27 0.95 9.62
N VAL A 54 14.07 0.56 10.62
CA VAL A 54 15.38 -0.07 10.42
C VAL A 54 15.17 -1.57 10.55
N ASP A 55 15.61 -2.35 9.56
CA ASP A 55 15.52 -3.80 9.62
C ASP A 55 16.48 -4.36 10.67
N ILE A 56 15.90 -4.95 11.72
CA ILE A 56 16.64 -5.50 12.86
C ILE A 56 16.78 -7.00 12.65
N PRO A 57 18.02 -7.55 12.60
CA PRO A 57 18.22 -8.98 12.44
C PRO A 57 17.84 -9.75 13.70
N PHE A 58 17.48 -11.03 13.52
CA PHE A 58 17.29 -11.97 14.61
C PHE A 58 18.57 -12.12 15.45
N TRP A 59 18.41 -12.30 16.77
CA TRP A 59 19.54 -12.40 17.71
C TRP A 59 20.46 -13.59 17.45
N PHE A 60 20.00 -14.66 16.79
CA PHE A 60 20.89 -15.76 16.42
C PHE A 60 21.92 -15.35 15.38
N SER A 61 21.53 -14.48 14.44
CA SER A 61 22.44 -13.92 13.42
C SER A 61 23.35 -12.86 14.00
N ASN A 62 22.84 -12.03 14.93
CA ASN A 62 23.65 -11.05 15.64
C ASN A 62 23.26 -10.96 17.12
N PRO A 63 23.99 -11.63 18.04
CA PRO A 63 23.61 -11.68 19.45
C PRO A 63 23.74 -10.33 20.16
N ASN A 64 24.51 -9.39 19.60
CA ASN A 64 24.67 -8.06 20.17
C ASN A 64 23.36 -7.26 20.12
N VAL A 65 22.42 -7.63 19.24
CA VAL A 65 21.09 -6.97 19.14
C VAL A 65 20.34 -6.97 20.46
N LEU A 66 20.54 -7.99 21.31
CA LEU A 66 19.85 -8.10 22.60
C LEU A 66 20.30 -7.04 23.61
N PHE A 67 21.53 -6.51 23.47
CA PHE A 67 22.16 -5.59 24.44
C PHE A 67 22.33 -4.16 23.93
N GLN A 68 21.84 -3.86 22.72
CA GLN A 68 21.94 -2.51 22.16
C GLN A 68 21.10 -1.50 22.97
N ARG A 69 21.71 -0.37 23.33
CA ARG A 69 21.13 0.69 24.17
C ARG A 69 19.83 1.29 23.61
N GLN A 70 19.66 1.25 22.29
CA GLN A 70 18.47 1.77 21.60
C GLN A 70 17.23 0.89 21.80
N TYR A 71 17.41 -0.42 22.01
CA TYR A 71 16.32 -1.39 22.11
C TYR A 71 16.23 -2.03 23.50
N SER A 72 17.06 -1.59 24.46
CA SER A 72 17.16 -2.21 25.79
C SER A 72 15.91 -2.06 26.64
N MET A 73 14.99 -1.15 26.29
CA MET A 73 13.71 -0.95 26.98
C MET A 73 12.52 -1.57 26.22
N GLU A 74 12.77 -2.25 25.09
CA GLU A 74 11.75 -2.97 24.33
C GLU A 74 11.62 -4.39 24.87
N PHE A 75 10.84 -4.52 25.94
CA PHE A 75 10.57 -5.81 26.59
C PHE A 75 9.37 -6.52 25.98
N PHE A 76 8.35 -5.77 25.55
CA PHE A 76 7.12 -6.35 25.03
C PHE A 76 7.05 -6.17 23.50
N PRO A 77 6.57 -7.18 22.77
CA PRO A 77 6.27 -7.02 21.36
C PRO A 77 5.11 -6.03 21.20
N ILE A 78 5.23 -5.08 20.27
CA ILE A 78 4.16 -4.14 19.87
C ILE A 78 3.94 -4.26 18.37
N ASP A 79 2.77 -3.88 17.88
CA ASP A 79 2.39 -4.14 16.48
C ASP A 79 3.18 -3.35 15.45
N SER A 80 3.74 -2.22 15.85
CA SER A 80 4.64 -1.41 15.01
C SER A 80 6.04 -2.01 14.81
N MET A 81 6.38 -3.15 15.44
CA MET A 81 7.69 -3.83 15.31
C MET A 81 7.69 -4.89 14.21
N THR A 82 8.86 -5.13 13.61
CA THR A 82 9.02 -6.33 12.76
C THR A 82 8.91 -7.62 13.55
N TYR A 83 8.59 -8.69 12.82
CA TYR A 83 8.63 -10.04 13.35
C TYR A 83 9.95 -10.37 14.09
N GLU A 84 11.11 -10.03 13.51
CA GLU A 84 12.41 -10.28 14.14
C GLU A 84 12.62 -9.46 15.42
N GLN A 85 12.16 -8.21 15.41
CA GLN A 85 12.21 -7.34 16.58
C GLN A 85 11.28 -7.84 17.69
N LYS A 86 10.09 -8.35 17.35
CA LYS A 86 9.15 -8.98 18.29
C LYS A 86 9.79 -10.19 18.97
N LEU A 87 10.45 -11.08 18.22
CA LEU A 87 11.16 -12.22 18.79
C LEU A 87 12.37 -11.81 19.66
N ASN A 88 13.09 -10.76 19.26
CA ASN A 88 14.18 -10.19 20.05
C ASN A 88 13.66 -9.60 21.38
N ALA A 89 12.51 -8.92 21.40
CA ALA A 89 11.88 -8.38 22.61
C ALA A 89 11.48 -9.51 23.58
N ILE A 90 10.86 -10.58 23.07
CA ILE A 90 10.50 -11.78 23.86
C ILE A 90 11.76 -12.44 24.43
N THR A 91 12.83 -12.52 23.64
CA THR A 91 14.11 -13.09 24.11
C THR A 91 14.70 -12.28 25.26
N ARG A 92 14.64 -10.94 25.19
CA ARG A 92 15.10 -10.05 26.26
C ARG A 92 14.28 -10.21 27.54
N THR A 93 12.96 -10.34 27.46
CA THR A 93 12.12 -10.55 28.67
C THR A 93 12.44 -11.86 29.35
N VAL A 94 12.63 -12.95 28.59
CA VAL A 94 13.08 -14.23 29.15
C VAL A 94 14.42 -14.07 29.87
N LEU A 95 15.38 -13.34 29.29
CA LEU A 95 16.67 -13.09 29.95
C LEU A 95 16.54 -12.26 31.24
N VAL A 96 15.71 -11.22 31.26
CA VAL A 96 15.48 -10.40 32.47
C VAL A 96 14.78 -11.21 33.56
N LEU A 97 13.72 -11.93 33.21
CA LEU A 97 12.96 -12.76 34.15
C LEU A 97 13.82 -13.89 34.74
N THR A 98 14.75 -14.42 33.98
CA THR A 98 15.64 -15.48 34.45
C THR A 98 16.70 -14.95 35.41
N ILE A 99 17.25 -13.76 35.17
CA ILE A 99 18.13 -13.08 36.13
C ILE A 99 17.38 -12.78 37.44
N ILE A 100 16.19 -12.20 37.36
CA ILE A 100 15.36 -11.90 38.55
C ILE A 100 15.00 -13.20 39.28
N GLY A 101 14.58 -14.23 38.56
CA GLY A 101 14.22 -15.53 39.11
C GLY A 101 15.38 -16.22 39.83
N LEU A 102 16.61 -16.10 39.31
CA LEU A 102 17.80 -16.62 39.97
C LEU A 102 18.12 -15.88 41.27
N ILE A 103 17.92 -14.56 41.32
CA ILE A 103 18.14 -13.76 42.53
C ILE A 103 17.13 -14.13 43.63
N VAL A 104 15.86 -14.30 43.27
CA VAL A 104 14.79 -14.58 44.25
C VAL A 104 14.79 -16.04 44.72
N ALA A 105 14.84 -16.99 43.78
CA ALA A 105 14.62 -18.40 44.10
C ALA A 105 15.91 -19.21 44.28
N GLN A 106 17.08 -18.69 43.88
CA GLN A 106 18.40 -19.33 43.97
C GLN A 106 18.44 -20.80 43.49
N ASN A 107 17.61 -21.13 42.50
CA ASN A 107 17.44 -22.51 42.01
C ASN A 107 17.99 -22.66 40.59
N SER A 108 18.95 -23.59 40.41
CA SER A 108 19.56 -23.87 39.11
C SER A 108 18.58 -24.42 38.07
N ARG A 109 17.42 -24.94 38.50
CA ARG A 109 16.34 -25.38 37.60
C ARG A 109 15.84 -24.26 36.69
N ILE A 110 15.92 -22.99 37.12
CA ILE A 110 15.49 -21.83 36.33
C ILE A 110 16.35 -21.66 35.06
N ILE A 111 17.64 -21.98 35.14
CA ILE A 111 18.55 -21.92 33.99
C ILE A 111 18.12 -22.93 32.92
N ILE A 112 17.77 -24.16 33.35
CA ILE A 112 17.35 -25.22 32.44
C ILE A 112 16.05 -24.83 31.72
N VAL A 113 15.06 -24.29 32.45
CA VAL A 113 13.81 -23.81 31.88
C VAL A 113 14.08 -22.67 30.87
N SER A 114 14.95 -21.71 31.21
CA SER A 114 15.33 -20.62 30.31
C SER A 114 15.94 -21.12 29.00
N GLY A 115 16.82 -22.12 29.08
CA GLY A 115 17.46 -22.71 27.90
C GLY A 115 16.45 -23.40 26.99
N ILE A 116 15.48 -24.12 27.56
CA ILE A 116 14.39 -24.75 26.80
C ILE A 116 13.53 -23.68 26.11
N THR A 117 13.20 -22.59 26.80
CA THR A 117 12.39 -21.50 26.21
C THR A 117 13.11 -20.78 25.07
N LEU A 118 14.41 -20.49 25.22
CA LEU A 118 15.23 -19.88 24.15
C LEU A 118 15.35 -20.82 22.93
N PHE A 119 15.47 -22.12 23.19
CA PHE A 119 15.49 -23.14 22.13
C PHE A 119 14.16 -23.21 21.38
N ALA A 120 13.02 -23.10 22.08
CA ALA A 120 11.71 -23.04 21.43
C ALA A 120 11.57 -21.79 20.54
N ILE A 121 12.04 -20.62 20.99
CA ILE A 121 12.04 -19.38 20.20
C ILE A 121 12.90 -19.54 18.93
N PHE A 122 14.07 -20.17 19.05
CA PHE A 122 14.94 -20.48 17.91
C PHE A 122 14.24 -21.40 16.89
N ILE A 123 13.57 -22.46 17.35
CA ILE A 123 12.80 -23.36 16.48
C ILE A 123 11.69 -22.60 15.74
N LEU A 124 10.97 -21.73 16.44
CA LEU A 124 9.88 -20.94 15.87
C LEU A 124 10.40 -20.07 14.71
N HIS A 125 11.48 -19.31 14.93
CA HIS A 125 12.11 -18.51 13.88
C HIS A 125 12.56 -19.36 12.69
N TYR A 126 13.20 -20.51 12.94
CA TYR A 126 13.69 -21.41 11.90
C TYR A 126 12.57 -21.99 11.00
N TYR A 127 11.42 -22.35 11.58
CA TYR A 127 10.28 -22.81 10.80
C TYR A 127 9.64 -21.68 10.01
N HIS A 128 9.53 -20.50 10.60
CA HIS A 128 8.97 -19.33 9.93
C HIS A 128 9.82 -18.87 8.74
N GLU A 129 11.15 -18.84 8.88
CA GLU A 129 12.07 -18.51 7.77
C GLU A 129 11.92 -19.50 6.59
N LYS A 130 11.77 -20.80 6.90
CA LYS A 130 11.49 -21.83 5.88
C LYS A 130 10.16 -21.66 5.18
N GLU A 131 9.12 -21.24 5.91
CA GLU A 131 7.81 -21.00 5.32
C GLU A 131 7.81 -19.76 4.44
N LYS A 132 8.49 -18.68 4.85
CA LYS A 132 8.68 -17.49 4.02
C LYS A 132 9.35 -17.81 2.69
N VAL A 133 10.48 -18.52 2.72
CA VAL A 133 11.19 -18.92 1.49
C VAL A 133 10.31 -19.77 0.56
N LYS A 134 9.48 -20.67 1.11
CA LYS A 134 8.52 -21.46 0.31
C LYS A 134 7.40 -20.61 -0.29
N LYS A 135 6.86 -19.65 0.48
CA LYS A 135 5.84 -18.71 0.00
C LYS A 135 6.39 -17.85 -1.13
N ASP A 136 7.59 -17.31 -0.98
CA ASP A 136 8.25 -16.45 -1.99
C ASP A 136 8.56 -17.23 -3.27
N GLN A 137 9.08 -18.45 -3.15
CA GLN A 137 9.31 -19.33 -4.31
C GLN A 137 8.01 -19.72 -5.01
N LYS A 138 6.92 -19.94 -4.27
CA LYS A 138 5.61 -20.24 -4.84
C LYS A 138 4.99 -19.02 -5.53
N LYS A 139 5.14 -17.82 -4.96
CA LYS A 139 4.73 -16.55 -5.58
C LYS A 139 5.48 -16.32 -6.89
N ALA A 140 6.82 -16.39 -6.86
CA ALA A 140 7.65 -16.24 -8.07
C ALA A 140 7.34 -17.30 -9.15
N ALA A 141 7.03 -18.54 -8.77
CA ALA A 141 6.63 -19.58 -9.71
C ALA A 141 5.20 -19.41 -10.25
N LEU A 142 4.30 -18.79 -9.49
CA LEU A 142 2.95 -18.42 -9.94
C LEU A 142 3.05 -17.27 -10.95
N ASP A 143 3.80 -16.22 -10.62
CA ASP A 143 4.05 -15.07 -11.50
C ASP A 143 4.70 -15.49 -12.83
N ALA A 144 5.58 -16.51 -12.81
CA ALA A 144 6.20 -17.05 -14.02
C ALA A 144 5.29 -18.00 -14.83
N LYS A 145 4.24 -18.56 -14.23
CA LYS A 145 3.32 -19.52 -14.87
C LYS A 145 2.04 -18.88 -15.40
N GLU A 146 1.67 -17.72 -14.87
CA GLU A 146 0.58 -16.92 -15.41
C GLU A 146 1.06 -16.19 -16.67
N GLY A 147 0.66 -16.70 -17.85
CA GLY A 147 0.96 -16.09 -19.16
C GLY A 147 0.26 -14.75 -19.43
N PHE A 148 -0.30 -14.12 -18.39
CA PHE A 148 -0.82 -12.76 -18.43
C PHE A 148 0.27 -11.81 -17.95
N GLN A 149 1.42 -11.81 -18.62
CA GLN A 149 2.30 -10.65 -18.49
C GLN A 149 1.48 -9.43 -18.91
N SER A 150 1.34 -8.47 -18.00
CA SER A 150 0.69 -7.20 -18.27
C SER A 150 1.39 -6.59 -19.47
N ALA A 151 0.77 -6.64 -20.65
CA ALA A 151 1.28 -6.03 -21.87
C ALA A 151 1.65 -4.54 -21.64
N THR A 152 0.99 -3.92 -20.66
CA THR A 152 1.31 -2.60 -20.14
C THR A 152 2.71 -2.51 -19.53
N MET A 153 3.14 -3.46 -18.72
CA MET A 153 4.48 -3.43 -18.11
C MET A 153 5.60 -3.62 -19.14
N ASP A 154 5.39 -4.49 -20.12
CA ASP A 154 6.34 -4.67 -21.24
C ASP A 154 6.41 -3.40 -22.12
N PHE A 155 5.26 -2.75 -22.37
CA PHE A 155 5.21 -1.47 -23.08
C PHE A 155 5.92 -0.35 -22.31
N LEU A 156 5.66 -0.22 -21.00
CA LEU A 156 6.30 0.78 -20.14
C LEU A 156 7.82 0.59 -20.07
N ALA A 157 8.29 -0.66 -20.00
CA ALA A 157 9.71 -0.98 -20.06
C ALA A 157 10.34 -0.64 -21.42
N GLY A 158 9.60 -0.84 -22.52
CA GLY A 158 10.02 -0.49 -23.87
C GLY A 158 10.15 1.02 -24.11
N GLU A 159 9.24 1.83 -23.56
CA GLU A 159 9.22 3.29 -23.77
C GLU A 159 10.07 4.10 -22.77
N ASN A 160 10.70 3.48 -21.77
CA ASN A 160 11.44 4.18 -20.70
C ASN A 160 10.60 5.27 -19.99
N ILE A 161 9.31 5.02 -19.79
CA ILE A 161 8.43 5.97 -19.11
C ILE A 161 8.80 6.00 -17.62
N ASN A 162 9.13 7.18 -17.11
CA ASN A 162 9.44 7.37 -15.69
C ASN A 162 8.17 7.12 -14.85
N THR A 163 8.12 5.99 -14.15
CA THR A 163 7.01 5.59 -13.26
C THR A 163 7.09 6.19 -11.85
N SER A 164 7.94 7.20 -11.65
CA SER A 164 8.02 7.91 -10.37
C SER A 164 6.69 8.61 -10.05
N GLU A 165 6.26 8.61 -8.78
CA GLU A 165 5.00 9.23 -8.32
C GLU A 165 4.80 10.67 -8.84
N ALA A 166 5.87 11.47 -8.91
CA ALA A 166 5.84 12.84 -9.42
C ALA A 166 5.47 12.95 -10.91
N ALA A 167 5.84 11.97 -11.73
CA ALA A 167 5.47 11.92 -13.14
C ALA A 167 4.01 11.47 -13.32
N LEU A 168 3.51 10.64 -12.41
CA LEU A 168 2.12 10.14 -12.43
C LEU A 168 1.10 11.18 -11.92
N ALA A 169 1.51 12.07 -11.02
CA ALA A 169 0.66 13.11 -10.43
C ALA A 169 0.04 14.06 -11.48
N GLY A 170 0.66 14.18 -12.66
CA GLY A 170 0.15 15.01 -13.75
C GLY A 170 -0.78 14.29 -14.73
N VAL A 171 -0.86 12.96 -14.67
CA VAL A 171 -1.56 12.12 -15.66
C VAL A 171 -3.04 11.95 -15.30
N PHE A 172 -3.33 11.81 -14.01
CA PHE A 172 -4.68 11.53 -13.52
C PHE A 172 -5.30 12.74 -12.82
N ASP A 173 -6.63 12.72 -12.74
CA ASP A 173 -7.41 13.62 -11.93
C ASP A 173 -7.64 13.00 -10.55
N SER A 174 -7.32 13.74 -9.50
CA SER A 174 -7.43 13.24 -8.12
C SER A 174 -8.88 13.31 -7.63
N PRO A 175 -9.33 12.38 -6.76
CA PRO A 175 -10.59 12.49 -6.04
C PRO A 175 -10.72 13.83 -5.32
N ASP A 176 -11.88 14.47 -5.44
CA ASP A 176 -12.20 15.70 -4.69
C ASP A 176 -13.57 15.54 -4.02
N SER A 177 -13.86 16.36 -2.99
CA SER A 177 -15.11 16.27 -2.22
C SER A 177 -16.34 16.48 -3.11
N SER A 178 -16.25 17.32 -4.13
CA SER A 178 -17.34 17.53 -5.09
C SER A 178 -17.57 16.35 -6.03
N ASN A 179 -16.54 15.52 -6.25
CA ASN A 179 -16.59 14.38 -7.18
C ASN A 179 -15.64 13.26 -6.74
N PRO A 180 -15.99 12.49 -5.69
CA PRO A 180 -15.06 11.51 -5.11
C PRO A 180 -14.61 10.44 -6.11
N PHE A 181 -15.47 10.02 -7.04
CA PHE A 181 -15.12 9.02 -8.06
C PHE A 181 -14.50 9.60 -9.33
N SER A 182 -14.33 10.93 -9.40
CA SER A 182 -13.82 11.68 -10.55
C SER A 182 -14.54 11.36 -11.88
N ASN A 183 -15.86 11.12 -11.81
CA ASN A 183 -16.68 10.86 -12.99
C ASN A 183 -16.89 12.13 -13.82
N VAL A 184 -17.12 11.99 -15.13
CA VAL A 184 -17.48 13.14 -15.97
C VAL A 184 -18.80 13.75 -15.51
N LEU A 185 -18.78 15.03 -15.14
CA LEU A 185 -19.95 15.82 -14.79
C LEU A 185 -20.39 16.70 -15.96
N MET A 186 -21.65 17.13 -15.96
CA MET A 186 -22.16 18.04 -17.00
C MET A 186 -21.44 19.41 -16.98
N THR A 187 -21.01 19.84 -15.79
CA THR A 187 -20.23 21.07 -15.59
C THR A 187 -18.86 21.02 -16.23
N ASP A 188 -18.28 19.82 -16.39
CA ASP A 188 -16.92 19.67 -16.92
C ASP A 188 -16.84 20.12 -18.38
N TYR A 189 -17.91 20.02 -19.16
CA TYR A 189 -17.93 20.54 -20.53
C TYR A 189 -17.67 22.05 -20.65
N GLU A 190 -17.96 22.82 -19.60
CA GLU A 190 -17.71 24.26 -19.57
C GLU A 190 -16.44 24.60 -18.78
N TYR A 191 -16.26 24.00 -17.60
CA TYR A 191 -15.20 24.38 -16.66
C TYR A 191 -13.94 23.50 -16.75
N ASN A 192 -14.04 22.30 -17.32
CA ASN A 192 -12.93 21.35 -17.46
C ASN A 192 -13.01 20.54 -18.77
N PRO A 193 -12.94 21.21 -19.95
CA PRO A 193 -13.19 20.57 -21.24
C PRO A 193 -12.11 19.55 -21.65
N GLU A 194 -10.95 19.59 -21.01
CA GLU A 194 -9.84 18.63 -21.18
C GLU A 194 -9.66 17.79 -19.90
N LYS A 195 -10.76 17.24 -19.39
CA LYS A 195 -10.75 16.46 -18.15
C LYS A 195 -9.84 15.25 -18.27
N LYS A 196 -8.90 15.15 -17.33
CA LYS A 196 -7.96 14.02 -17.19
C LYS A 196 -8.66 12.75 -16.69
N PRO A 197 -8.11 11.57 -16.99
CA PRO A 197 -8.67 10.31 -16.52
C PRO A 197 -8.67 10.24 -15.00
N ALA A 198 -9.71 9.64 -14.43
CA ALA A 198 -9.76 9.33 -13.01
C ALA A 198 -8.65 8.34 -12.63
N MET A 199 -8.18 8.44 -11.38
CA MET A 199 -7.28 7.43 -10.83
C MET A 199 -7.94 6.04 -10.77
N PRO A 200 -7.16 4.94 -10.89
CA PRO A 200 -7.71 3.60 -10.84
C PRO A 200 -8.29 3.25 -9.46
N ALA A 201 -9.62 3.18 -9.36
CA ALA A 201 -10.34 2.96 -8.09
C ALA A 201 -10.08 1.59 -7.42
N PHE A 202 -9.52 0.62 -8.16
CA PHE A 202 -9.15 -0.68 -7.58
C PHE A 202 -7.88 -0.63 -6.74
N ASN A 203 -7.07 0.43 -6.87
CA ASN A 203 -5.88 0.61 -6.03
C ASN A 203 -6.32 0.99 -4.61
N SER A 204 -5.80 0.29 -3.60
CA SER A 204 -6.13 0.51 -2.19
C SER A 204 -5.88 1.96 -1.74
N ASN A 205 -4.78 2.57 -2.18
CA ASN A 205 -4.44 3.97 -1.82
C ASN A 205 -5.50 4.94 -2.37
N VAL A 206 -5.86 4.77 -3.65
CA VAL A 206 -6.87 5.60 -4.31
C VAL A 206 -8.24 5.36 -3.69
N ASN A 207 -8.59 4.11 -3.37
CA ASN A 207 -9.86 3.79 -2.72
C ASN A 207 -9.98 4.49 -1.36
N GLN A 208 -8.93 4.48 -0.54
CA GLN A 208 -8.90 5.22 0.73
C GLN A 208 -9.10 6.73 0.52
N GLU A 209 -8.49 7.30 -0.52
CA GLU A 209 -8.72 8.70 -0.87
C GLU A 209 -10.17 8.96 -1.30
N ILE A 210 -10.76 8.12 -2.15
CA ILE A 210 -12.17 8.22 -2.56
C ILE A 210 -13.08 8.17 -1.32
N LEU A 211 -12.81 7.25 -0.37
CA LEU A 211 -13.57 7.14 0.88
C LEU A 211 -13.44 8.40 1.74
N ALA A 212 -12.23 8.95 1.87
CA ALA A 212 -12.00 10.19 2.60
C ALA A 212 -12.75 11.37 1.98
N GLN A 213 -12.70 11.52 0.65
CA GLN A 213 -13.42 12.58 -0.05
C GLN A 213 -14.94 12.39 0.00
N ALA A 214 -15.44 11.15 -0.04
CA ALA A 214 -16.86 10.87 0.15
C ALA A 214 -17.36 11.25 1.55
N LYS A 215 -16.55 11.01 2.60
CA LYS A 215 -16.85 11.50 3.96
C LYS A 215 -16.85 13.03 4.00
N GLN A 216 -15.87 13.66 3.35
CA GLN A 216 -15.76 15.13 3.26
C GLN A 216 -16.96 15.77 2.53
N LEU A 217 -17.46 15.14 1.46
CA LEU A 217 -18.68 15.55 0.76
C LEU A 217 -19.86 15.67 1.74
N VAL A 218 -20.05 14.68 2.63
CA VAL A 218 -21.13 14.69 3.62
C VAL A 218 -20.99 15.84 4.61
N VAL A 219 -19.76 16.16 5.04
CA VAL A 219 -19.48 17.30 5.93
C VAL A 219 -19.81 18.63 5.23
N GLU A 220 -19.36 18.79 3.98
CA GLU A 220 -19.58 20.01 3.20
C GLU A 220 -21.04 20.23 2.83
N ALA A 221 -21.80 19.15 2.62
CA ALA A 221 -23.24 19.19 2.40
C ALA A 221 -24.03 19.60 3.67
N ASN A 222 -23.43 19.51 4.86
CA ASN A 222 -24.09 19.75 6.15
C ASN A 222 -23.33 20.77 7.02
N PRO A 223 -23.18 22.04 6.57
CA PRO A 223 -22.34 23.03 7.26
C PRO A 223 -22.84 23.44 8.65
N GLU A 224 -24.12 23.18 8.98
CA GLU A 224 -24.70 23.50 10.29
C GLU A 224 -24.30 22.48 11.38
N GLN A 225 -23.65 21.38 11.02
CA GLN A 225 -23.27 20.30 11.95
C GLN A 225 -21.76 20.06 11.92
N PRO A 226 -20.97 20.72 12.78
CA PRO A 226 -19.50 20.65 12.73
C PRO A 226 -18.92 19.27 13.07
N ASP A 227 -19.64 18.47 13.85
CA ASP A 227 -19.18 17.14 14.32
C ASP A 227 -19.93 15.99 13.62
N ILE A 228 -20.43 16.20 12.39
CA ILE A 228 -21.22 15.19 11.68
C ILE A 228 -20.38 13.96 11.30
N ALA A 229 -19.11 14.15 10.96
CA ALA A 229 -18.19 13.07 10.62
C ALA A 229 -17.99 12.10 11.80
N ASP A 230 -17.74 12.65 12.99
CA ASP A 230 -17.52 11.88 14.22
C ASP A 230 -18.78 11.16 14.72
N LYS A 231 -19.96 11.54 14.21
CA LYS A 231 -21.23 10.90 14.56
C LYS A 231 -21.67 9.83 13.57
N LEU A 232 -21.13 9.84 12.36
CA LEU A 232 -21.52 8.94 11.27
C LEU A 232 -20.45 7.90 10.94
N PHE A 233 -19.19 8.15 11.26
CA PHE A 233 -18.05 7.37 10.75
C PHE A 233 -17.03 6.99 11.83
N LYS A 234 -17.43 6.97 13.10
CA LYS A 234 -16.48 6.79 14.21
C LYS A 234 -16.12 5.34 14.42
N ASP A 235 -17.12 4.47 14.53
CA ASP A 235 -16.92 3.06 14.86
C ASP A 235 -16.67 2.24 13.59
N LEU A 236 -15.94 1.11 13.70
CA LEU A 236 -15.67 0.26 12.53
C LEU A 236 -16.96 -0.25 11.88
N GLY A 237 -17.97 -0.57 12.70
CA GLY A 237 -19.29 -0.96 12.20
C GLY A 237 -19.96 0.13 11.34
N GLU A 238 -19.82 1.39 11.73
CA GLU A 238 -20.35 2.53 10.95
C GLU A 238 -19.58 2.72 9.64
N GLN A 239 -18.25 2.59 9.69
CA GLN A 239 -17.40 2.67 8.51
C GLN A 239 -17.73 1.56 7.50
N LEU A 240 -17.92 0.33 7.98
CA LEU A 240 -18.32 -0.80 7.14
C LEU A 240 -19.69 -0.55 6.50
N VAL A 241 -20.68 -0.05 7.27
CA VAL A 241 -22.00 0.30 6.73
C VAL A 241 -21.89 1.40 5.67
N PHE A 242 -21.03 2.39 5.90
CA PHE A 242 -20.76 3.45 4.93
C PHE A 242 -20.13 2.91 3.65
N GLU A 243 -19.07 2.11 3.73
CA GLU A 243 -18.46 1.46 2.56
C GLU A 243 -19.46 0.59 1.80
N GLN A 244 -20.29 -0.15 2.53
CA GLN A 244 -21.35 -0.95 1.93
C GLN A 244 -22.42 -0.12 1.22
N SER A 245 -22.69 1.10 1.71
CA SER A 245 -23.59 2.05 1.06
C SER A 245 -22.99 2.62 -0.24
N LEU A 246 -21.66 2.66 -0.34
CA LEU A 246 -20.95 3.13 -1.51
C LEU A 246 -20.94 2.12 -2.68
N ARG A 247 -21.41 0.88 -2.49
CA ARG A 247 -21.48 -0.14 -3.55
C ARG A 247 -22.24 0.30 -4.81
N GLN A 248 -23.20 1.21 -4.67
CA GLN A 248 -23.96 1.73 -5.80
C GLN A 248 -23.22 2.81 -6.60
N PHE A 249 -22.14 3.35 -6.04
CA PHE A 249 -21.33 4.40 -6.64
C PHE A 249 -20.01 3.79 -7.14
N ASN A 250 -19.66 4.13 -8.37
CA ASN A 250 -18.46 3.61 -9.02
C ASN A 250 -17.90 4.65 -9.99
N SER A 251 -16.65 4.44 -10.37
CA SER A 251 -16.04 5.17 -11.48
C SER A 251 -16.52 4.57 -12.80
N ASN A 252 -17.02 5.43 -13.68
CA ASN A 252 -17.48 5.04 -15.01
C ASN A 252 -16.29 4.56 -15.87
N PRO A 253 -16.52 3.71 -16.88
CA PRO A 253 -15.43 3.28 -17.77
C PRO A 253 -14.76 4.41 -18.55
N SER A 254 -15.48 5.52 -18.78
CA SER A 254 -14.98 6.72 -19.44
C SER A 254 -15.06 7.90 -18.47
N THR A 255 -13.91 8.40 -18.05
CA THR A 255 -13.77 9.54 -17.11
C THR A 255 -13.09 10.77 -17.72
N THR A 256 -12.77 10.72 -19.01
CA THR A 256 -12.11 11.81 -19.75
C THR A 256 -13.09 12.60 -20.60
N ILE A 257 -12.71 13.84 -20.95
CA ILE A 257 -13.35 14.62 -22.02
C ILE A 257 -12.25 15.06 -22.99
N PRO A 258 -12.36 14.74 -24.29
CA PRO A 258 -13.30 13.78 -24.89
C PRO A 258 -13.02 12.33 -24.43
N ASN A 259 -13.94 11.41 -24.74
CA ASN A 259 -13.70 9.98 -24.52
C ASN A 259 -12.57 9.49 -25.44
N ASP A 260 -11.67 8.65 -24.92
CA ASP A 260 -10.50 8.13 -25.61
C ASP A 260 -10.84 6.99 -26.60
N GLN A 261 -11.42 7.38 -27.72
CA GLN A 261 -11.73 6.47 -28.82
C GLN A 261 -10.45 5.94 -29.52
N GLY A 262 -9.34 6.66 -29.40
CA GLY A 262 -8.05 6.26 -29.98
C GLY A 262 -7.51 5.03 -29.29
N ALA A 263 -7.36 5.10 -27.96
CA ALA A 263 -6.91 3.95 -27.16
C ALA A 263 -7.85 2.74 -27.30
N PHE A 264 -9.16 2.95 -27.43
CA PHE A 264 -10.10 1.85 -27.71
C PHE A 264 -9.86 1.20 -29.07
N ALA A 265 -9.64 1.99 -30.12
CA ALA A 265 -9.34 1.47 -31.46
C ALA A 265 -8.00 0.71 -31.48
N ASP A 266 -6.98 1.24 -30.81
CA ASP A 266 -5.67 0.61 -30.68
C ASP A 266 -5.75 -0.68 -29.86
N PHE A 267 -6.59 -0.71 -28.82
CA PHE A 267 -6.87 -1.94 -28.08
C PHE A 267 -7.51 -3.02 -28.98
N CYS A 268 -8.49 -2.65 -29.81
CA CYS A 268 -9.16 -3.59 -30.70
C CYS A 268 -8.32 -4.03 -31.91
N TYR A 269 -7.51 -3.14 -32.48
CA TYR A 269 -6.89 -3.33 -33.80
C TYR A 269 -5.40 -3.01 -33.86
N GLY A 270 -4.82 -2.33 -32.86
CA GLY A 270 -3.44 -1.82 -32.91
C GLY A 270 -2.37 -2.91 -33.01
N SER A 271 -2.66 -4.13 -32.51
CA SER A 271 -1.76 -5.29 -32.64
C SER A 271 -2.01 -6.12 -33.90
N MET A 272 -2.96 -5.73 -34.76
CA MET A 272 -3.31 -6.49 -35.95
C MET A 272 -2.34 -6.21 -37.10
N VAL A 273 -1.30 -7.04 -37.20
CA VAL A 273 -0.34 -6.98 -38.31
C VAL A 273 -1.00 -7.35 -39.65
N SER A 274 -0.80 -6.53 -40.68
CA SER A 274 -1.35 -6.76 -42.02
C SER A 274 -0.29 -7.23 -43.01
N CYS A 275 -0.65 -8.17 -43.89
CA CYS A 275 0.22 -8.55 -45.01
C CYS A 275 0.50 -7.37 -45.96
N LYS A 276 -0.44 -6.40 -46.07
CA LYS A 276 -0.26 -5.19 -46.89
C LYS A 276 0.89 -4.30 -46.39
N GLU A 277 1.24 -4.41 -45.11
CA GLU A 277 2.33 -3.67 -44.48
C GLU A 277 3.69 -4.35 -44.67
N GLY A 278 3.74 -5.49 -45.39
CA GLY A 278 4.97 -6.24 -45.63
C GLY A 278 5.38 -7.17 -44.48
N ASN A 279 4.45 -7.51 -43.58
CA ASN A 279 4.71 -8.48 -42.52
C ASN A 279 4.62 -9.92 -43.08
N ASP A 280 5.76 -10.59 -43.21
CA ASP A 280 5.88 -11.94 -43.77
C ASP A 280 5.04 -12.99 -43.01
N PHE A 281 4.98 -12.89 -41.67
CA PHE A 281 4.19 -13.81 -40.85
C PHE A 281 2.69 -13.61 -41.05
N ALA A 282 2.23 -12.36 -41.19
CA ALA A 282 0.84 -12.05 -41.50
C ALA A 282 0.44 -12.52 -42.91
N CYS A 283 1.35 -12.40 -43.89
CA CYS A 283 1.16 -12.91 -45.25
C CYS A 283 1.09 -14.45 -45.28
N ALA A 284 1.94 -15.12 -44.51
CA ALA A 284 2.02 -16.58 -44.45
C ALA A 284 0.79 -17.25 -43.79
N ARG A 285 0.00 -16.50 -43.00
CA ARG A 285 -1.05 -17.03 -42.11
C ARG A 285 -2.15 -17.86 -42.80
N ASN A 286 -2.42 -17.61 -44.08
CA ASN A 286 -3.44 -18.32 -44.87
C ASN A 286 -2.87 -19.16 -46.03
N PHE A 287 -1.56 -19.37 -46.09
CA PHE A 287 -0.99 -20.24 -47.14
C PHE A 287 -1.25 -21.71 -46.84
N SER A 288 -1.78 -22.43 -47.84
CA SER A 288 -2.11 -23.86 -47.77
C SER A 288 -0.92 -24.82 -47.64
N ARG A 289 0.32 -24.30 -47.53
CA ARG A 289 1.57 -25.08 -47.52
C ARG A 289 2.51 -24.70 -46.36
N TYR A 290 1.98 -24.46 -45.16
CA TYR A 290 2.83 -24.23 -43.97
C TYR A 290 3.41 -25.52 -43.37
N THR A 291 2.93 -26.70 -43.80
CA THR A 291 3.53 -28.00 -43.51
C THR A 291 3.85 -28.73 -44.82
N ASN A 292 5.03 -28.49 -45.37
CA ASN A 292 5.72 -29.52 -46.14
C ASN A 292 7.21 -29.36 -45.86
N THR A 293 7.69 -30.23 -44.97
CA THR A 293 9.07 -30.71 -44.87
C THR A 293 9.60 -31.17 -46.22
#